data_AF-A0A7W8DV90-F1
#
_entry.id   AF-A0A7W8DV90-F1
#
_cell.length_a   1.000
_cell.length_b   1.000
_cell.length_c   1.000
_cell.angle_alpha   90.00
_cell.angle_beta   90.00
_cell.angle_gamma   90.00
#
_symmetry.space_group_name_H-M   'P 1'
#
loop_
_entity.id
_entity.type
_entity.pdbx_description
1 polymer ?
#
loop_
_entity_poly.entity_id
_entity_poly.type
_entity_poly.pdbx_seq_one_letter_code
_entity_poly.pdbx_strand_id
1 'polypeptide(L)' 'MRTNIEIDDDLIAKAMELSGLATKKAIVALALRQFVENGYRRQALDELWGMGWEGDLDAMREGWGPPETLRNDAAE' A
#
# COMPACT_ATOMS: atom_id res chain seq x y z
N MET A 1 -7.45 22.48 -17.24
CA MET A 1 -7.26 22.01 -18.64
C MET A 1 -8.36 21.02 -18.97
N ARG A 2 -8.91 21.05 -20.19
CA ARG A 2 -9.87 20.04 -20.67
C ARG A 2 -9.17 19.24 -21.76
N THR A 3 -9.14 17.92 -21.59
CA THR A 3 -8.46 16.98 -22.48
C THR A 3 -9.41 15.83 -22.75
N ASN A 4 -9.48 15.38 -24.00
CA ASN A 4 -10.21 14.18 -24.37
C ASN A 4 -9.18 13.05 -24.53
N ILE A 5 -9.38 11.97 -23.77
CA ILE A 5 -8.56 10.76 -23.80
C ILE A 5 -9.49 9.56 -23.85
N GLU A 6 -9.16 8.56 -24.65
CA GLU A 6 -9.85 7.28 -24.66
C GLU A 6 -9.30 6.42 -23.54
N ILE A 7 -10.19 5.86 -22.73
CA ILE A 7 -9.88 4.96 -21.63
C ILE A 7 -10.85 3.79 -21.73
N ASP A 8 -10.35 2.59 -21.44
CA ASP A 8 -11.15 1.39 -21.30
C ASP A 8 -12.30 1.60 -20.30
N ASP A 9 -13.53 1.34 -20.74
CA ASP A 9 -14.73 1.55 -19.94
C ASP A 9 -14.88 0.52 -18.81
N ASP A 10 -14.42 -0.72 -19.01
CA ASP A 10 -14.44 -1.76 -17.99
C ASP A 10 -13.45 -1.41 -16.86
N LEU A 11 -12.29 -0.85 -17.23
CA LEU A 11 -11.31 -0.36 -16.26
C LEU A 11 -11.88 0.77 -15.40
N ILE A 12 -12.57 1.74 -16.02
CA ILE A 12 -13.23 2.82 -15.30
C ILE A 12 -14.36 2.30 -14.42
N ALA A 13 -15.18 1.37 -14.91
CA ALA A 13 -16.26 0.78 -14.13
C ALA A 13 -15.73 0.10 -12.86
N LYS A 14 -14.68 -0.71 -13.00
CA LYS A 14 -14.02 -1.36 -11.86
C LYS A 14 -13.41 -0.34 -10.90
N ALA A 15 -12.79 0.72 -11.42
CA ALA A 15 -12.28 1.80 -10.58
C ALA A 15 -13.40 2.54 -9.82
N MET A 16 -14.57 2.74 -10.45
CA MET A 16 -15.75 3.35 -9.81
C MET A 16 -16.27 2.49 -8.67
N GLU A 17 -16.37 1.18 -8.89
CA GLU A 17 -16.79 0.23 -7.86
C GLU A 17 -15.84 0.24 -6.66
N LEU A 18 -14.52 0.17 -6.92
CA LEU A 18 -13.51 0.13 -5.88
C LEU A 18 -13.38 1.46 -5.11
N SER A 19 -13.50 2.59 -5.80
CA SER A 19 -13.28 3.91 -5.19
C SER A 19 -14.56 4.57 -4.67
N GLY A 20 -15.74 4.05 -5.04
CA GLY A 20 -17.04 4.67 -4.75
C GLY A 20 -17.25 6.05 -5.41
N LEU A 21 -16.47 6.39 -6.44
CA LEU A 21 -16.54 7.72 -7.07
C LEU A 21 -17.53 7.73 -8.23
N ALA A 22 -18.40 8.75 -8.26
CA ALA A 22 -19.48 8.84 -9.23
C ALA A 22 -19.07 9.31 -10.63
N THR A 23 -17.84 9.82 -10.82
CA THR A 23 -17.45 10.43 -12.11
C THR A 23 -16.10 9.94 -12.62
N LYS A 24 -16.01 9.72 -13.95
CA LYS A 24 -14.75 9.37 -14.63
C LYS A 24 -13.64 10.39 -14.33
N LYS A 25 -13.99 11.69 -14.30
CA LYS A 25 -13.04 12.77 -13.96
C LYS A 25 -12.46 12.63 -12.55
N ALA A 26 -13.30 12.32 -11.55
CA ALA A 26 -12.83 12.14 -10.18
C ALA A 26 -11.88 10.95 -10.06
N ILE A 27 -12.16 9.86 -10.78
CA ILE A 27 -11.28 8.69 -10.83
C ILE A 27 -9.94 9.00 -11.46
N VAL A 28 -9.94 9.66 -12.62
CA VAL A 28 -8.68 10.04 -13.28
C VAL A 28 -7.86 10.96 -12.38
N ALA A 29 -8.50 11.92 -11.69
CA ALA A 29 -7.82 12.79 -10.74
C ALA A 29 -7.29 12.05 -9.50
N LEU A 30 -8.00 11.02 -9.03
CA LEU A 30 -7.54 10.16 -7.94
C LEU A 30 -6.34 9.30 -8.38
N ALA A 31 -6.44 8.65 -9.54
CA ALA A 31 -5.40 7.79 -10.09
C ALA A 31 -4.09 8.55 -10.31
N LEU A 32 -4.16 9.78 -10.86
CA LEU A 32 -2.98 10.62 -11.04
C LEU A 32 -2.32 11.02 -9.72
N ARG A 33 -3.12 11.35 -8.70
CA ARG A 33 -2.57 11.65 -7.35
C ARG A 33 -1.87 10.43 -6.76
N GLN A 34 -2.52 9.27 -6.80
CA GLN A 34 -1.92 8.03 -6.29
C GLN A 34 -0.67 7.64 -7.06
N PHE A 35 -0.65 7.82 -8.38
CA PHE A 35 0.53 7.55 -9.21
C PHE A 35 1.73 8.38 -8.76
N VAL A 36 1.53 9.69 -8.56
CA VAL A 36 2.59 10.60 -8.08
C VAL A 36 3.06 10.22 -6.68
N GLU A 37 2.13 10.01 -5.74
CA GLU A 37 2.48 9.60 -4.38
C GLU A 37 3.25 8.28 -4.34
N ASN A 38 2.83 7.30 -5.14
CA ASN A 38 3.52 6.01 -5.24
C ASN A 38 4.92 6.17 -5.84
N GLY A 39 5.09 7.08 -6.81
CA GLY A 39 6.40 7.45 -7.34
C GLY A 39 7.33 7.97 -6.25
N TYR A 40 6.87 8.92 -5.43
CA TYR A 40 7.67 9.44 -4.32
C TYR A 40 8.00 8.39 -3.27
N ARG A 41 7.04 7.53 -2.90
CA ARG A 41 7.29 6.42 -1.97
C ARG A 41 8.36 5.47 -2.51
N ARG A 42 8.32 5.16 -3.81
CA ARG A 42 9.30 4.28 -4.45
C ARG A 42 10.69 4.90 -4.48
N GLN A 43 10.79 6.18 -4.82
CA GLN A 43 12.05 6.91 -4.74
C GLN A 43 12.63 6.89 -3.33
N ALA A 44 11.80 7.14 -2.30
CA ALA A 44 12.26 7.09 -0.91
C ALA A 44 12.76 5.69 -0.51
N LEU A 45 12.12 4.62 -1.00
CA LEU A 45 12.60 3.25 -0.78
C LEU A 45 13.93 2.98 -1.49
N ASP A 46 14.10 3.48 -2.71
CA ASP A 46 15.36 3.36 -3.45
C ASP A 46 16.50 4.12 -2.74
N GLU A 47 16.21 5.27 -2.12
CA GLU A 47 17.16 6.05 -1.31
C GLU A 47 17.53 5.35 0.01
N LEU A 48 16.58 4.63 0.62
CA LEU A 48 16.82 3.81 1.80
C LEU A 48 17.57 2.52 1.48
N TRP A 49 17.55 2.07 0.22
CA TRP A 49 18.19 0.83 -0.18
C TRP A 49 19.70 0.89 0.01
N GLY A 50 20.26 -0.09 0.71
CA GLY A 50 21.70 -0.16 0.97
C GLY A 50 22.20 0.77 2.09
N MET A 51 21.31 1.54 2.74
CA MET A 51 21.66 2.34 3.93
C MET A 51 22.04 1.45 5.14
N GLY A 52 21.66 0.17 5.09
CA GLY A 52 21.87 -0.78 6.17
C GLY A 52 20.94 -0.52 7.36
N TRP A 53 20.93 -1.44 8.30
CA TRP A 53 20.29 -1.26 9.59
C TRP A 53 21.20 -1.84 10.67
N GLU A 54 21.44 -1.08 11.73
CA GLU A 54 22.27 -1.49 12.85
C GLU A 54 21.38 -1.88 14.04
N GLY A 55 21.52 -3.11 14.51
CA GLY A 55 20.82 -3.63 15.68
C GLY A 55 20.76 -5.16 15.67
N ASP A 56 20.27 -5.73 16.77
CA ASP A 56 20.00 -7.16 16.90
C ASP A 56 18.49 -7.40 16.84
N LEU A 57 18.05 -7.98 15.73
CA LEU A 57 16.64 -8.26 15.45
C LEU A 57 16.06 -9.28 16.44
N ASP A 58 16.87 -10.24 16.89
CA ASP A 58 16.43 -11.30 17.79
C ASP A 58 16.29 -10.77 19.21
N ALA A 59 17.23 -9.94 19.66
CA ALA A 59 17.12 -9.25 20.94
C ALA A 59 15.87 -8.36 21.01
N MET A 60 15.52 -7.66 19.91
CA MET A 60 14.31 -6.82 19.85
C MET A 60 13.00 -7.63 19.88
N ARG A 61 13.05 -8.91 19.50
CA ARG A 61 11.89 -9.80 19.47
C ARG A 61 11.77 -10.65 20.72
N GLU A 62 12.72 -10.56 21.66
CA GLU A 62 12.65 -11.27 22.92
C GLU A 62 11.43 -10.78 23.73
N GLY A 63 10.56 -11.71 24.13
CA GLY A 63 9.28 -11.40 24.77
C GLY A 63 8.15 -11.00 23.81
N TRP A 64 8.39 -11.00 22.50
CA TRP A 64 7.35 -10.77 21.49
C TRP A 64 6.68 -12.10 21.12
N GLY A 65 5.54 -12.34 21.75
CA GLY A 65 4.69 -13.51 21.53
C GLY A 65 3.60 -13.55 22.59
N PRO A 66 2.49 -14.28 22.36
CA PRO A 66 1.55 -14.52 23.44
C PRO A 66 2.29 -15.22 24.59
N PRO A 67 1.95 -14.92 25.86
CA PRO A 67 2.55 -15.59 27.01
C PRO A 67 2.46 -17.10 26.83
N GLU A 68 3.45 -17.82 27.34
CA GLU A 68 3.61 -19.28 27.19
C GLU A 68 2.33 -20.07 27.56
N THR A 69 1.51 -19.49 28.44
CA THR A 69 0.20 -20.01 28.86
C THR A 69 -0.83 -20.13 27.73
N LEU A 70 -0.72 -19.35 26.65
CA LEU A 70 -1.64 -19.39 25.50
C LEU A 70 -1.14 -20.26 24.35
N ARG A 71 0.05 -20.88 24.48
CA ARG A 71 0.66 -21.69 23.41
C ARG A 71 0.16 -23.13 23.40
N ASN A 72 -0.37 -23.62 24.52
CA ASN A 72 -0.83 -25.00 24.69
C ASN A 72 -2.32 -25.22 24.36
N ASP A 73 -3.12 -24.16 24.21
CA ASP A 73 -4.57 -24.27 23.97
C ASP A 73 -4.91 -24.51 22.47
N ALA A 74 -3.93 -24.46 21.58
CA ALA A 74 -4.13 -24.64 20.13
C ALA A 74 -3.94 -26.10 19.65
N ALA A 75 -3.75 -27.05 20.58
CA ALA A 75 -3.49 -28.47 20.28
C ALA A 75 -4.58 -29.44 20.80
N GLU A 76 -5.68 -28.93 21.36
CA GLU A 76 -6.92 -29.68 21.62
C GLU A 76 -8.03 -29.24 20.65
#